data_AF-A0A258KUQ6-F1
#
_entry.id   AF-A0A258KUQ6-F1
#
_cell.length_a   1.000
_cell.length_b   1.000
_cell.length_c   1.000
_cell.angle_alpha   90.00
_cell.angle_beta   90.00
_cell.angle_gamma   90.00
#
_symmetry.space_group_name_H-M   'P 1'
#
loop_
_entity.id
_entity.type
_entity.pdbx_description
1 polymer ?
#
loop_
_entity_poly.entity_id
_entity_poly.type
_entity_poly.pdbx_seq_one_letter_code
_entity_poly.pdbx_strand_id
1 'polypeptide(L)'
;MPNRTFPALRRTLAIWSAVLWSAGVLAACSGNGVAVTTPGAGLKCVDDSPTCIAERQATMKAMLADPNRSWIAQRPDAAAYASGVRLFAFKSKKKEMSCAELHAGKREADAGPAILRTPGNGLSHSQVSRGVILAHEVSRELSRELGRRCGKT
;
A
#
# COMPACT_ATOMS: atom_id res chain seq x y z
N MET A 1 68.27 -38.92 3.82
CA MET A 1 68.44 -38.30 2.49
C MET A 1 68.08 -36.83 2.58
N PRO A 2 68.80 -35.97 1.83
CA PRO A 2 68.92 -34.53 2.07
C PRO A 2 67.87 -33.71 1.30
N ASN A 3 68.05 -32.39 1.33
CA ASN A 3 67.55 -31.37 0.40
C ASN A 3 66.15 -30.82 0.71
N ARG A 4 65.89 -29.50 0.71
CA ARG A 4 66.62 -28.31 0.22
C ARG A 4 65.86 -27.08 0.80
N THR A 5 66.53 -26.12 1.45
CA THR A 5 66.82 -24.75 0.95
C THR A 5 65.62 -23.99 0.35
N PHE A 6 65.33 -22.71 0.55
CA PHE A 6 65.80 -21.54 1.31
C PHE A 6 64.69 -20.45 1.14
N PRO A 7 64.71 -19.32 1.90
CA PRO A 7 63.62 -18.35 2.02
C PRO A 7 63.73 -17.15 1.04
N ALA A 8 62.64 -16.40 0.89
CA ALA A 8 62.61 -14.98 0.49
C ALA A 8 61.19 -14.45 0.77
N LEU A 9 60.94 -13.64 1.80
CA LEU A 9 61.22 -12.20 1.93
C LEU A 9 60.88 -11.39 0.67
N ARG A 10 59.82 -10.59 0.75
CA ARG A 10 59.51 -9.30 0.09
C ARG A 10 57.98 -9.21 -0.01
N ARG A 11 57.27 -8.17 0.42
CA ARG A 11 57.61 -6.81 0.82
C ARG A 11 56.48 -6.32 1.71
N THR A 12 56.88 -5.61 2.75
CA THR A 12 56.14 -4.57 3.44
C THR A 12 55.29 -3.70 2.49
N LEU A 13 54.07 -3.37 2.91
CA LEU A 13 53.68 -1.99 3.25
C LEU A 13 52.23 -2.00 3.75
N ALA A 14 52.12 -1.79 5.06
CA ALA A 14 50.91 -1.29 5.67
C ALA A 14 50.62 0.10 5.08
N ILE A 15 49.43 0.30 4.53
CA ILE A 15 48.89 1.64 4.28
C ILE A 15 47.59 1.72 5.06
N TRP A 16 47.70 2.41 6.18
CA TRP A 16 46.61 2.91 6.99
C TRP A 16 45.98 4.14 6.32
N SER A 17 44.67 4.31 6.52
CA SER A 17 43.90 5.57 6.38
C SER A 17 43.60 5.97 4.92
N ALA A 18 42.47 6.55 4.52
CA ALA A 18 41.28 7.03 5.21
C ALA A 18 40.16 7.21 4.16
N VAL A 19 38.89 7.03 4.57
CA VAL A 19 37.83 8.06 4.45
C VAL A 19 37.46 8.57 3.03
N LEU A 20 36.29 8.09 2.56
CA LEU A 20 35.13 8.89 2.14
C LEU A 20 35.21 9.78 0.87
N TRP A 21 34.50 9.37 -0.20
CA TRP A 21 33.27 10.03 -0.72
C TRP A 21 32.90 9.50 -2.11
N SER A 22 31.98 8.54 -2.14
CA SER A 22 31.22 8.19 -3.34
C SER A 22 30.07 9.20 -3.47
N ALA A 23 30.18 10.17 -4.37
CA ALA A 23 29.10 11.07 -4.72
C ALA A 23 28.04 10.32 -5.56
N GLY A 24 27.21 9.54 -4.89
CA GLY A 24 25.97 9.01 -5.47
C GLY A 24 24.89 10.07 -5.37
N VAL A 25 24.67 10.85 -6.43
CA VAL A 25 23.48 11.71 -6.56
C VAL A 25 22.29 10.79 -6.81
N LEU A 26 21.73 10.24 -5.74
CA LEU A 26 20.36 9.75 -5.76
C LEU A 26 19.48 10.99 -5.90
N ALA A 27 18.95 11.20 -7.10
CA ALA A 27 17.82 12.08 -7.34
C ALA A 27 16.66 11.60 -6.44
N ALA A 28 16.58 12.17 -5.25
CA ALA A 28 15.44 12.03 -4.37
C ALA A 28 14.28 12.74 -5.07
N CYS A 29 13.33 11.97 -5.60
CA CYS A 29 12.01 12.51 -5.92
C CYS A 29 11.47 13.13 -4.62
N SER A 30 11.42 14.46 -4.58
CA SER A 30 10.93 15.24 -3.45
C SER A 30 9.43 14.98 -3.27
N GLY A 31 9.10 13.86 -2.63
CA GLY A 31 7.83 13.70 -1.96
C GLY A 31 7.86 14.62 -0.76
N ASN A 32 7.45 15.88 -0.94
CA ASN A 32 7.04 16.71 0.18
C ASN A 32 5.94 15.94 0.90
N GLY A 33 6.31 15.31 2.02
CA GLY A 33 5.36 14.67 2.90
C GLY A 33 4.45 15.75 3.44
N VAL A 34 3.32 15.97 2.77
CA VAL A 34 2.19 16.66 3.36
C VAL A 34 1.88 15.85 4.61
N ALA A 35 2.22 16.41 5.77
CA ALA A 35 1.77 15.88 7.03
C ALA A 35 0.25 15.86 6.94
N VAL A 36 -0.34 14.66 6.79
CA VAL A 36 -1.78 14.51 6.79
C VAL A 36 -2.24 14.89 8.18
N THR A 37 -2.69 16.14 8.30
CA THR A 37 -3.14 16.76 9.55
C THR A 37 -4.48 16.19 10.00
N THR A 38 -5.20 15.47 9.14
CA THR A 38 -6.48 14.83 9.48
C THR A 38 -6.47 13.34 9.07
N PRO A 39 -6.46 12.41 10.04
CA PRO A 39 -6.65 10.99 9.76
C PRO A 39 -7.93 10.79 8.92
N GLY A 40 -7.79 10.22 7.72
CA GLY A 40 -8.92 9.95 6.84
C GLY A 40 -9.23 11.03 5.79
N ALA A 41 -8.44 12.11 5.65
CA ALA A 41 -8.60 13.07 4.55
C ALA A 41 -8.63 12.39 3.17
N GLY A 42 -7.73 11.41 2.97
CA GLY A 42 -7.67 10.62 1.75
C GLY A 42 -8.88 9.72 1.50
N LEU A 43 -9.80 9.56 2.45
CA LEU A 43 -11.07 8.87 2.20
C LEU A 43 -12.07 9.77 1.46
N LYS A 44 -11.95 11.09 1.57
CA LYS A 44 -12.92 12.03 0.99
C LYS A 44 -12.48 12.60 -0.35
N CYS A 45 -11.19 12.52 -0.63
CA CYS A 45 -10.63 13.08 -1.85
C CYS A 45 -10.62 12.06 -3.01
N VAL A 46 -11.15 12.47 -4.17
CA VAL A 46 -11.41 11.59 -5.34
C VAL A 46 -10.86 12.17 -6.66
N ASP A 47 -10.27 13.36 -6.64
CA ASP A 47 -9.60 13.94 -7.81
C ASP A 47 -8.15 13.47 -7.95
N ASP A 48 -7.54 13.79 -9.09
CA ASP A 48 -6.17 13.40 -9.41
C ASP A 48 -5.17 14.56 -9.18
N SER A 49 -5.55 15.56 -8.37
CA SER A 49 -4.60 16.60 -7.95
C SER A 49 -3.47 16.00 -7.11
N PRO A 50 -2.26 16.59 -7.15
CA PRO A 50 -1.13 16.11 -6.35
C PRO A 50 -1.45 16.02 -4.84
N THR A 51 -2.19 16.99 -4.31
CA THR A 51 -2.64 17.02 -2.92
C THR A 51 -3.53 15.82 -2.60
N CYS A 52 -4.54 15.56 -3.43
CA CYS A 52 -5.46 14.45 -3.25
C CYS A 52 -4.77 13.09 -3.27
N ILE A 53 -3.81 12.93 -4.19
CA ILE A 53 -3.02 11.71 -4.30
C ILE A 53 -2.18 11.50 -3.04
N ALA A 54 -1.52 12.56 -2.54
CA ALA A 54 -0.71 12.48 -1.32
C ALA A 54 -1.57 12.11 -0.10
N GLU A 55 -2.75 12.71 0.04
CA GLU A 55 -3.69 12.40 1.11
C GLU A 55 -4.18 10.94 1.05
N ARG A 56 -4.53 10.45 -0.15
CA ARG A 56 -4.91 9.04 -0.37
C ARG A 56 -3.79 8.09 0.02
N GLN A 57 -2.56 8.35 -0.41
CA GLN A 57 -1.39 7.52 -0.10
C GLN A 57 -1.09 7.49 1.40
N ALA A 58 -1.10 8.65 2.05
CA ALA A 58 -0.81 8.75 3.48
C ALA A 58 -1.93 8.13 4.33
N THR A 59 -3.20 8.29 3.93
CA THR A 59 -4.34 7.62 4.59
C THR A 59 -4.24 6.10 4.43
N MET A 60 -3.93 5.61 3.24
CA MET A 60 -3.70 4.19 3.00
C MET A 60 -2.55 3.66 3.86
N LYS A 61 -1.42 4.37 3.92
CA LYS A 61 -0.27 4.01 4.76
C LYS A 61 -0.67 3.92 6.24
N ALA A 62 -1.45 4.86 6.74
CA ALA A 62 -1.94 4.83 8.12
C ALA A 62 -2.85 3.61 8.38
N MET A 63 -3.77 3.30 7.45
CA MET A 63 -4.64 2.11 7.57
C MET A 63 -3.85 0.79 7.54
N LEU A 64 -2.79 0.71 6.73
CA LEU A 64 -1.91 -0.47 6.66
C LEU A 64 -1.03 -0.62 7.90
N ALA A 65 -0.73 0.49 8.58
CA ALA A 65 0.04 0.52 9.82
C ALA A 65 -0.81 0.20 11.06
N ASP A 66 -2.15 0.25 10.98
CA ASP A 66 -3.05 -0.12 12.07
C ASP A 66 -3.03 -1.65 12.30
N PRO A 67 -2.42 -2.15 13.39
CA PRO A 67 -2.34 -3.59 13.64
C PRO A 67 -3.70 -4.21 13.98
N ASN A 68 -4.61 -3.40 14.53
CA ASN A 68 -5.95 -3.82 14.93
C ASN A 68 -6.94 -3.76 13.77
N ARG A 69 -6.55 -3.12 12.64
CA ARG A 69 -7.40 -2.92 11.45
C ARG A 69 -8.80 -2.41 11.82
N SER A 70 -8.83 -1.47 12.77
CA SER A 70 -10.06 -0.90 13.33
C SER A 70 -10.97 -0.28 12.27
N TRP A 71 -10.40 0.13 11.15
CA TRP A 71 -11.10 0.65 9.99
C TRP A 71 -12.03 -0.36 9.29
N ILE A 72 -11.82 -1.67 9.44
CA ILE A 72 -12.65 -2.70 8.77
C ILE A 72 -14.10 -2.66 9.26
N ALA A 73 -14.32 -2.43 10.55
CA ALA A 73 -15.66 -2.41 11.15
C ALA A 73 -16.42 -1.08 10.89
N GLN A 74 -15.72 -0.06 10.41
CA GLN A 74 -16.31 1.26 10.16
C GLN A 74 -17.13 1.25 8.86
N ARG A 75 -18.28 1.91 8.87
CA ARG A 75 -19.10 2.10 7.66
C ARG A 75 -18.50 3.21 6.78
N PRO A 76 -18.09 2.92 5.54
CA PRO A 76 -17.64 3.95 4.59
C PRO A 76 -18.81 4.81 4.08
N ASP A 77 -18.52 6.08 3.77
CA ASP A 77 -19.38 6.94 2.97
C ASP A 77 -19.09 6.76 1.46
N ALA A 78 -19.90 7.39 0.59
CA ALA A 78 -19.75 7.25 -0.86
C ALA A 78 -18.37 7.73 -1.37
N ALA A 79 -17.81 8.78 -0.76
CA ALA A 79 -16.49 9.29 -1.12
C ALA A 79 -15.39 8.27 -0.78
N ALA A 80 -15.50 7.58 0.35
CA ALA A 80 -14.57 6.52 0.74
C ALA A 80 -14.55 5.36 -0.25
N TYR A 81 -15.70 4.97 -0.81
CA TYR A 81 -15.75 4.00 -1.92
C TYR A 81 -15.04 4.52 -3.17
N ALA A 82 -15.21 5.80 -3.51
CA ALA A 82 -14.67 6.38 -4.72
C ALA A 82 -13.15 6.66 -4.63
N SER A 83 -12.65 6.99 -3.43
CA SER A 83 -11.21 7.22 -3.18
C SER A 83 -10.34 5.99 -3.49
N GLY A 84 -10.92 4.79 -3.37
CA GLY A 84 -10.25 3.50 -3.52
C GLY A 84 -9.35 3.10 -2.35
N VAL A 85 -9.08 3.99 -1.40
CA VAL A 85 -8.11 3.79 -0.31
C VAL A 85 -8.45 2.55 0.52
N ARG A 86 -9.71 2.38 0.91
CA ARG A 86 -10.15 1.21 1.70
C ARG A 86 -10.04 -0.09 0.92
N LEU A 87 -10.44 -0.08 -0.34
CA LEU A 87 -10.37 -1.26 -1.21
C LEU A 87 -8.91 -1.70 -1.45
N PHE A 88 -7.99 -0.74 -1.64
CA PHE A 88 -6.56 -1.05 -1.70
C PHE A 88 -6.00 -1.54 -0.37
N ALA A 89 -6.47 -1.02 0.76
CA ALA A 89 -6.09 -1.51 2.08
C ALA A 89 -6.52 -2.99 2.28
N PHE A 90 -7.77 -3.33 1.93
CA PHE A 90 -8.25 -4.71 1.95
C PHE A 90 -7.41 -5.62 1.05
N LYS A 91 -7.17 -5.20 -0.20
CA LYS A 91 -6.34 -5.95 -1.16
C LYS A 91 -4.94 -6.21 -0.61
N SER A 92 -4.31 -5.20 -0.04
CA SER A 92 -2.95 -5.27 0.52
C SER A 92 -2.87 -6.19 1.75
N LYS A 93 -3.84 -6.12 2.65
CA LYS A 93 -3.83 -6.86 3.92
C LYS A 93 -4.48 -8.25 3.86
N LYS A 94 -5.05 -8.66 2.73
CA LYS A 94 -5.82 -9.91 2.60
C LYS A 94 -5.14 -11.17 3.17
N LYS A 95 -3.81 -11.27 3.07
CA LYS A 95 -3.05 -12.43 3.58
C LYS A 95 -2.99 -12.47 5.11
N GLU A 96 -3.07 -11.31 5.75
CA GLU A 96 -3.01 -11.13 7.21
C GLU A 96 -4.40 -11.12 7.85
N MET A 97 -5.44 -10.83 7.07
CA MET A 97 -6.83 -10.79 7.55
C MET A 97 -7.37 -12.17 7.91
N SER A 98 -8.18 -12.22 8.96
CA SER A 98 -9.06 -13.35 9.32
C SER A 98 -10.16 -13.56 8.29
N CYS A 99 -10.84 -14.72 8.34
CA CYS A 99 -11.96 -15.00 7.44
C CYS A 99 -13.12 -14.01 7.61
N ALA A 100 -13.42 -13.58 8.85
CA ALA A 100 -14.45 -12.58 9.12
C ALA A 100 -14.10 -11.22 8.47
N GLU A 101 -12.84 -10.79 8.59
CA GLU A 101 -12.34 -9.56 7.96
C GLU A 101 -12.32 -9.66 6.43
N LEU A 102 -11.94 -10.82 5.87
CA LEU A 102 -12.02 -11.08 4.43
C LEU A 102 -13.45 -11.00 3.90
N HIS A 103 -14.42 -11.58 4.63
CA HIS A 103 -15.83 -11.44 4.28
C HIS A 103 -16.31 -9.99 4.38
N ALA A 104 -15.87 -9.24 5.39
CA ALA A 104 -16.21 -7.81 5.50
C ALA A 104 -15.67 -7.01 4.31
N GLY A 105 -14.39 -7.19 3.97
CA GLY A 105 -13.80 -6.54 2.80
C GLY A 105 -14.47 -6.94 1.49
N LYS A 106 -14.84 -8.22 1.34
CA LYS A 106 -15.59 -8.68 0.17
C LYS A 106 -16.97 -8.02 0.08
N ARG A 107 -17.73 -7.97 1.18
CA ARG A 107 -19.04 -7.29 1.21
C ARG A 107 -18.92 -5.81 0.85
N GLU A 108 -17.88 -5.14 1.35
CA GLU A 108 -17.62 -3.75 0.98
C GLU A 108 -17.34 -3.62 -0.53
N ALA A 109 -16.45 -4.45 -1.07
CA ALA A 109 -16.14 -4.45 -2.50
C ALA A 109 -17.37 -4.79 -3.38
N ASP A 110 -18.23 -5.71 -2.95
CA ASP A 110 -19.46 -6.07 -3.67
C ASP A 110 -20.51 -4.93 -3.66
N ALA A 111 -20.55 -4.13 -2.58
CA ALA A 111 -21.46 -3.00 -2.46
C ALA A 111 -21.03 -1.77 -3.29
N GLY A 112 -19.74 -1.63 -3.56
CA GLY A 112 -19.14 -0.48 -4.24
C GLY A 112 -19.88 -0.06 -5.52
N PRO A 113 -20.16 -0.98 -6.47
CA PRO A 113 -20.81 -0.62 -7.72
C PRO A 113 -22.23 -0.05 -7.59
N ALA A 114 -22.97 -0.40 -6.54
CA ALA A 114 -24.30 0.17 -6.28
C ALA A 114 -24.18 1.57 -5.65
N ILE A 115 -23.29 1.72 -4.67
CA ILE A 115 -23.09 2.98 -3.94
C ILE A 115 -22.52 4.07 -4.86
N LEU A 116 -21.53 3.72 -5.70
CA LEU A 116 -20.91 4.67 -6.63
C LEU A 116 -21.88 5.16 -7.72
N ARG A 117 -22.86 4.34 -8.11
CA ARG A 117 -23.86 4.71 -9.12
C ARG A 117 -25.08 5.42 -8.54
N THR A 118 -25.11 5.65 -7.23
CA THR A 118 -26.23 6.37 -6.59
C THR A 118 -26.28 7.81 -7.14
N PRO A 119 -27.41 8.25 -7.70
CA PRO A 119 -27.56 9.61 -8.19
C PRO A 119 -27.31 10.65 -7.09
N GLY A 120 -26.74 11.81 -7.46
CA GLY A 120 -26.55 12.92 -6.53
C GLY A 120 -25.36 12.81 -5.57
N ASN A 121 -24.48 11.82 -5.74
CA ASN A 121 -23.27 11.66 -4.92
C ASN A 121 -22.09 12.58 -5.33
N GLY A 122 -22.27 13.44 -6.33
CA GLY A 122 -21.27 14.43 -6.77
C GLY A 122 -20.07 13.85 -7.54
N LEU A 123 -20.08 12.57 -7.89
CA LEU A 123 -18.99 11.92 -8.63
C LEU A 123 -19.14 12.11 -10.13
N SER A 124 -18.01 12.32 -10.82
CA SER A 124 -17.97 12.29 -12.28
C SER A 124 -18.14 10.87 -12.82
N HIS A 125 -18.57 10.75 -14.07
CA HIS A 125 -18.73 9.43 -14.72
C HIS A 125 -17.42 8.63 -14.75
N SER A 126 -16.26 9.30 -14.91
CA SER A 126 -14.96 8.64 -14.88
C SER A 126 -14.56 8.17 -13.48
N GLN A 127 -14.89 8.92 -12.43
CA GLN A 127 -14.69 8.49 -11.04
C GLN A 127 -15.53 7.27 -10.70
N VAL A 128 -16.81 7.27 -11.08
CA VAL A 128 -17.71 6.11 -10.90
C VAL A 128 -17.16 4.89 -11.63
N SER A 129 -16.79 5.04 -12.91
CA SER A 129 -16.26 3.94 -13.73
C SER A 129 -14.99 3.32 -13.10
N ARG A 130 -14.00 4.15 -12.72
CA ARG A 130 -12.76 3.68 -12.08
C ARG A 130 -13.03 2.97 -10.75
N GLY A 131 -13.90 3.54 -9.91
CA GLY A 131 -14.26 2.94 -8.63
C GLY A 131 -14.97 1.60 -8.77
N VAL A 132 -15.89 1.46 -9.74
CA VAL A 132 -16.58 0.19 -10.04
C VAL A 132 -15.59 -0.89 -10.49
N ILE A 133 -14.66 -0.56 -11.39
CA ILE A 133 -13.65 -1.50 -11.87
C ILE A 133 -12.80 -2.01 -10.71
N LEU A 134 -12.31 -1.09 -9.87
CA LEU A 134 -11.53 -1.43 -8.68
C LEU A 134 -12.31 -2.32 -7.71
N ALA A 135 -13.57 -1.99 -7.43
CA ALA A 135 -14.43 -2.76 -6.55
C ALA A 135 -14.60 -4.21 -7.04
N HIS A 136 -14.83 -4.40 -8.33
CA HIS A 136 -14.90 -5.74 -8.92
C HIS A 136 -13.58 -6.51 -8.85
N GLU A 137 -12.45 -5.84 -9.09
CA GLU A 137 -11.14 -6.47 -8.98
C GLU A 137 -10.88 -6.97 -7.55
N VAL A 138 -11.06 -6.09 -6.57
CA VAL A 138 -10.84 -6.40 -5.16
C VAL A 138 -11.82 -7.48 -4.69
N SER A 139 -13.10 -7.43 -5.08
CA SER A 139 -14.06 -8.49 -4.75
C SER A 139 -13.60 -9.86 -5.25
N ARG A 140 -13.15 -9.96 -6.50
CA ARG A 140 -12.63 -11.23 -7.05
C ARG A 140 -11.38 -11.70 -6.30
N GLU A 141 -10.49 -10.79 -5.98
CA GLU A 141 -9.25 -11.09 -5.27
C GLU A 141 -9.49 -11.60 -3.84
N LEU A 142 -10.39 -10.96 -3.11
CA LEU A 142 -10.82 -11.40 -1.78
C LEU A 142 -11.61 -12.70 -1.85
N SER A 143 -12.43 -12.91 -2.89
CA SER A 143 -13.15 -14.18 -3.10
C SER A 143 -12.19 -15.35 -3.30
N ARG A 144 -11.09 -15.15 -4.04
CA ARG A 144 -10.03 -16.15 -4.20
C ARG A 144 -9.31 -16.43 -2.88
N GLU A 145 -9.06 -15.39 -2.08
CA GLU A 145 -8.43 -15.54 -0.76
C GLU A 145 -9.33 -16.33 0.20
N LEU A 146 -10.62 -16.00 0.24
CA LEU A 146 -11.64 -16.72 0.99
C LEU A 146 -11.70 -18.19 0.58
N GLY A 147 -11.82 -18.48 -0.71
CA GLY A 147 -11.90 -19.85 -1.21
C GLY A 147 -10.66 -20.69 -0.87
N ARG A 148 -9.49 -20.05 -0.76
CA ARG A 148 -8.24 -20.75 -0.41
C ARG A 148 -8.12 -21.07 1.09
N ARG A 149 -8.65 -20.21 1.97
CA ARG A 149 -8.36 -20.24 3.42
C ARG A 149 -9.56 -20.54 4.30
N CYS A 150 -10.76 -20.15 3.89
CA CYS A 150 -11.91 -20.02 4.79
C CYS A 150 -12.96 -21.12 4.64
N GLY A 151 -12.72 -22.11 3.77
CA GLY A 151 -13.70 -23.16 3.49
C GLY A 151 -15.03 -22.60 2.95
N LYS A 152 -15.97 -23.49 2.67
CA LYS A 152 -17.37 -23.09 2.49
C LYS A 152 -17.95 -22.96 3.90
N THR A 153 -18.18 -21.73 4.34
CA THR A 153 -19.17 -21.50 5.41
C THR A 153 -20.56 -21.64 4.83
#